data_AF-A0A381ZXY4-F1
#
_entry.id   AF-A0A381ZXY4-F1
#
_cell.length_a   1.000
_cell.length_b   1.000
_cell.length_c   1.000
_cell.angle_alpha   90.00
_cell.angle_beta   90.00
_cell.angle_gamma   90.00
#
_symmetry.space_group_name_H-M   'P 1'
#
loop_
_entity.id
_entity.type
_entity.pdbx_description
1 polymer ?
#
loop_
_entity_poly.entity_id
_entity_poly.type
_entity_poly.pdbx_seq_one_letter_code
_entity_poly.pdbx_strand_id
1 'polypeptide(L)'
;IRQGRHIRIDLLPNRLPPAAKKWLELYIDALTILLAGTVIYYSLELIGILWLAGIVMTAADVNMAFAQAALPLGWILIIIRIVQNWIDRSYGGRASPYIYGAN
;
A
#
# COMPACT_ATOMS: atom_id res chain seq x y z
N ILE A 1 -3.34 -0.83 26.85
CA ILE A 1 -3.73 0.32 25.99
C ILE A 1 -2.85 0.30 24.75
N ARG A 2 -3.30 -0.34 23.66
CA ARG A 2 -2.68 -0.24 22.34
C ARG A 2 -3.82 -0.07 21.35
N GLN A 3 -4.14 1.18 21.06
CA GLN A 3 -5.01 1.54 19.95
C GLN A 3 -4.26 1.23 18.65
N GLY A 4 -4.25 -0.05 18.26
CA GLY A 4 -3.87 -0.49 16.91
C GLY A 4 -5.03 -0.27 15.93
N ARG A 5 -5.73 0.86 16.07
CA ARG A 5 -6.83 1.29 15.19
C ARG A 5 -6.20 1.78 13.90
N HIS A 6 -5.72 0.85 13.08
CA HIS A 6 -5.37 1.14 11.71
C HIS A 6 -6.59 1.78 11.06
N ILE A 7 -6.37 2.97 10.51
CA ILE A 7 -7.33 3.90 9.91
C ILE A 7 -7.95 3.25 8.65
N ARG A 8 -8.72 2.17 8.81
CA ARG A 8 -9.52 1.54 7.77
C ARG A 8 -10.96 1.85 8.08
N ILE A 9 -11.45 3.01 7.64
CA ILE A 9 -12.88 3.37 7.59
C ILE A 9 -13.68 2.72 8.75
N ASP A 10 -13.17 2.90 9.97
CA ASP A 10 -13.86 2.45 11.19
C ASP A 10 -14.92 3.50 11.60
N LEU A 11 -15.22 4.44 10.69
CA LEU A 11 -16.27 5.45 10.80
C LEU A 11 -17.59 5.04 10.11
N LEU A 12 -17.57 4.02 9.24
CA LEU A 12 -18.77 3.41 8.67
C LEU A 12 -19.31 2.11 9.35
N PRO A 13 -18.83 1.59 10.50
CA PRO A 13 -19.34 0.34 11.06
C PRO A 13 -20.78 0.40 11.59
N ASN A 14 -21.37 1.57 11.82
CA ASN A 14 -22.69 1.64 12.45
C ASN A 14 -23.89 1.40 11.51
N ARG A 15 -23.67 1.19 10.20
CA ARG A 15 -24.78 1.00 9.23
C ARG A 15 -24.57 -0.05 8.15
N LEU A 16 -23.37 -0.63 7.96
CA LEU A 16 -23.13 -1.56 6.85
C LEU A 16 -22.93 -3.02 7.29
N PRO A 17 -23.56 -3.99 6.59
CA PRO A 17 -23.39 -5.40 6.86
C PRO A 17 -21.96 -5.88 6.56
N PRO A 18 -21.45 -6.88 7.30
CA PRO A 18 -20.06 -7.34 7.21
C PRO A 18 -19.65 -7.89 5.83
N ALA A 19 -20.63 -8.30 5.01
CA ALA A 19 -20.40 -8.73 3.64
C ALA A 19 -20.00 -7.54 2.72
N ALA A 20 -20.69 -6.40 2.83
CA ALA A 20 -20.40 -5.22 2.01
C ALA A 20 -19.02 -4.64 2.31
N LYS A 21 -18.56 -4.72 3.57
CA LYS A 21 -17.22 -4.31 3.97
C LYS A 21 -16.13 -5.13 3.26
N LYS A 22 -16.29 -6.46 3.19
CA LYS A 22 -15.32 -7.33 2.50
C LYS A 22 -15.22 -7.01 1.00
N TRP A 23 -16.35 -6.78 0.34
CA TRP A 23 -16.37 -6.41 -1.08
C TRP A 23 -15.70 -5.06 -1.34
N LEU A 24 -15.98 -4.07 -0.50
CA LEU A 24 -15.36 -2.75 -0.62
C LEU A 24 -13.84 -2.81 -0.40
N GLU A 25 -13.38 -3.59 0.58
CA GLU A 25 -11.94 -3.79 0.81
C GLU A 25 -11.25 -4.47 -0.38
N LEU A 26 -11.88 -5.48 -0.98
CA LEU A 26 -11.33 -6.16 -2.16
C LEU A 26 -11.28 -5.22 -3.38
N TYR A 27 -12.31 -4.37 -3.55
CA TYR A 27 -12.34 -3.35 -4.58
C TYR A 27 -11.22 -2.30 -4.41
N ILE A 28 -11.00 -1.82 -3.18
CA ILE A 28 -9.93 -0.87 -2.86
C ILE A 28 -8.55 -1.50 -3.11
N ASP A 29 -8.34 -2.76 -2.67
CA ASP A 29 -7.09 -3.47 -2.92
C ASP A 29 -6.83 -3.61 -4.43
N ALA A 30 -7.86 -3.96 -5.22
CA ALA A 30 -7.75 -4.09 -6.68
C ALA A 30 -7.39 -2.76 -7.36
N LEU A 31 -8.06 -1.66 -7.00
CA LEU A 31 -7.72 -0.33 -7.51
C LEU A 31 -6.31 0.09 -7.13
N THR A 32 -5.87 -0.25 -5.91
CA THR A 32 -4.53 0.10 -5.43
C THR A 32 -3.46 -0.67 -6.21
N ILE A 33 -3.67 -1.95 -6.51
CA ILE A 33 -2.76 -2.75 -7.34
C ILE A 33 -2.68 -2.18 -8.75
N LEU A 34 -3.82 -1.85 -9.35
CA LEU A 34 -3.87 -1.26 -10.70
C LEU A 34 -3.11 0.07 -10.75
N LEU A 35 -3.37 0.95 -9.76
CA LEU A 35 -2.69 2.22 -9.65
C LEU A 35 -1.17 2.02 -9.45
N ALA A 36 -0.78 1.12 -8.54
CA ALA A 36 0.63 0.82 -8.29
C ALA A 36 1.35 0.36 -9.56
N GLY A 37 0.72 -0.52 -10.36
CA GLY A 37 1.27 -0.95 -11.64
C GLY A 37 1.47 0.20 -12.62
N THR A 38 0.46 1.06 -12.77
CA THR A 38 0.58 2.23 -13.67
C THR A 38 1.65 3.20 -13.23
N VAL A 39 1.77 3.49 -11.93
CA VAL A 39 2.78 4.42 -11.43
C VAL A 39 4.19 3.86 -11.58
N ILE A 40 4.39 2.56 -11.34
CA ILE A 40 5.70 1.92 -11.57
C ILE A 40 6.08 2.03 -13.05
N TYR A 41 5.16 1.77 -13.97
CA TYR A 41 5.41 1.87 -15.41
C TYR A 41 5.87 3.27 -15.81
N TYR A 42 5.08 4.31 -15.47
CA TYR A 42 5.44 5.70 -15.79
C TYR A 42 6.69 6.16 -15.06
N SER A 43 6.94 5.67 -13.84
CA SER A 43 8.16 6.03 -13.10
C SER A 43 9.42 5.51 -13.80
N LEU A 44 9.38 4.31 -14.37
CA LEU A 44 10.51 3.74 -15.11
C LEU A 44 10.79 4.52 -16.39
N GLU A 45 9.75 4.90 -17.14
CA GLU A 45 9.88 5.75 -18.33
C GLU A 45 10.50 7.11 -17.97
N LEU A 46 10.02 7.73 -16.88
CA LEU A 46 10.51 9.02 -16.40
C LEU A 46 11.99 8.96 -15.98
N ILE A 47 12.40 7.91 -15.26
CA ILE A 47 13.80 7.67 -14.88
C ILE A 47 14.68 7.55 -16.13
N GLY A 48 14.22 6.85 -17.17
CA GLY A 48 14.94 6.72 -18.44
C GLY A 48 15.14 8.08 -19.13
N ILE A 49 14.09 8.91 -19.17
CA ILE A 49 14.16 10.27 -19.71
C ILE A 49 15.15 11.12 -18.92
N LEU A 50 15.12 11.08 -17.59
CA LEU A 50 16.04 11.84 -16.75
C LEU A 50 17.49 11.42 -16.91
N TRP A 51 17.73 10.11 -17.08
CA TRP A 51 19.07 9.60 -17.32
C TRP A 51 19.62 10.12 -18.65
N LEU A 52 18.83 10.08 -19.72
CA LEU A 52 19.21 10.58 -21.04
C LEU A 52 19.37 12.10 -21.07
N ALA A 53 18.51 12.84 -20.36
CA ALA A 53 18.54 14.29 -20.30
C ALA A 53 19.71 14.83 -19.45
N GLY A 54 20.36 13.98 -18.65
CA GLY A 54 21.50 14.37 -17.81
C GLY A 54 21.16 15.45 -16.77
N ILE A 55 19.88 15.57 -16.40
CA ILE A 55 19.42 16.61 -15.47
C ILE A 55 19.91 16.26 -14.07
N VAL A 56 20.89 17.03 -13.61
CA VAL A 56 21.36 17.01 -12.22
C VAL A 56 20.42 17.78 -11.32
N MET A 57 20.29 17.33 -10.08
CA MET A 57 19.43 17.98 -9.10
C MET A 57 20.03 19.35 -8.72
N THR A 58 19.22 20.40 -8.71
CA THR A 58 19.68 21.77 -8.38
C THR A 58 20.24 21.91 -6.96
N ALA A 59 19.91 20.98 -6.06
CA ALA A 59 20.36 20.96 -4.67
C ALA A 59 21.53 19.99 -4.41
N ALA A 60 21.80 19.05 -5.31
CA ALA A 60 22.85 18.05 -5.15
C ALA A 60 23.36 17.68 -6.54
N ASP A 61 24.68 17.65 -6.75
CA ASP A 61 25.33 17.33 -8.04
C ASP A 61 25.15 15.85 -8.49
N VAL A 62 24.10 15.21 -8.01
CA VAL A 62 23.69 13.84 -8.25
C VAL A 62 22.57 13.84 -9.28
N ASN A 63 22.57 12.82 -10.14
CA ASN A 63 21.55 12.62 -11.16
C ASN A 63 20.15 12.53 -10.51
N MET A 64 19.21 13.34 -11.00
CA MET A 64 17.85 13.43 -10.47
C MET A 64 17.04 12.11 -10.64
N ALA A 65 17.53 11.19 -11.49
CA ALA A 65 17.05 9.82 -11.61
C ALA A 65 17.03 9.06 -10.27
N PHE A 66 18.00 9.28 -9.37
CA PHE A 66 18.02 8.62 -8.05
C PHE A 66 16.87 9.06 -7.14
N ALA A 67 16.51 10.35 -7.19
CA ALA A 67 15.37 10.85 -6.45
C ALA A 67 14.06 10.31 -7.02
N GLN A 68 13.95 10.18 -8.35
CA GLN A 68 12.78 9.57 -8.97
C GLN A 68 12.67 8.07 -8.73
N ALA A 69 13.78 7.36 -8.52
CA ALA A 69 13.77 5.95 -8.12
C ALA A 69 13.10 5.69 -6.76
N ALA A 70 12.95 6.71 -5.91
CA ALA A 70 12.16 6.60 -4.68
C ALA A 70 10.67 6.34 -4.94
N LEU A 71 10.11 6.84 -6.05
CA LEU A 71 8.71 6.64 -6.42
C LEU A 71 8.39 5.16 -6.71
N PRO A 72 9.05 4.47 -7.65
CA PRO A 72 8.77 3.05 -7.92
C PRO A 72 9.07 2.20 -6.68
N LEU A 73 10.10 2.52 -5.90
CA LEU A 73 10.38 1.83 -4.63
C LEU A 73 9.23 1.95 -3.63
N GLY A 74 8.66 3.14 -3.45
CA GLY A 74 7.51 3.35 -2.57
C GLY A 74 6.30 2.52 -3.00
N TRP A 75 6.01 2.48 -4.29
CA TRP A 75 4.90 1.69 -4.82
C TRP A 75 5.13 0.18 -4.73
N ILE A 76 6.36 -0.28 -4.90
CA ILE A 76 6.73 -1.69 -4.64
C ILE A 76 6.46 -2.05 -3.17
N LEU A 77 6.80 -1.19 -2.21
CA LEU A 77 6.51 -1.42 -0.80
C LEU A 77 5.01 -1.50 -0.50
N ILE A 78 4.19 -0.70 -1.19
CA ILE A 78 2.72 -0.77 -1.10
C ILE A 78 2.23 -2.14 -1.59
N ILE A 79 2.74 -2.63 -2.73
CA ILE A 79 2.40 -3.97 -3.25
C ILE A 79 2.75 -5.05 -2.22
N ILE A 80 3.97 -5.01 -1.68
CA ILE A 80 4.42 -5.95 -0.63
C ILE A 80 3.47 -5.91 0.58
N ARG A 81 3.04 -4.72 1.00
CA ARG A 81 2.10 -4.56 2.11
C ARG A 81 0.72 -5.16 1.83
N ILE A 82 0.22 -5.04 0.60
CA ILE A 82 -1.05 -5.67 0.20
C ILE A 82 -0.91 -7.19 0.25
N VAL A 83 0.20 -7.73 -0.25
CA VAL A 83 0.50 -9.17 -0.19
C VAL A 83 0.60 -9.65 1.26
N GLN A 84 1.27 -8.91 2.14
CA GLN A 84 1.33 -9.23 3.58
C GLN A 84 -0.08 -9.28 4.20
N ASN A 85 -0.92 -8.29 3.90
CA ASN A 85 -2.30 -8.26 4.39
C ASN A 85 -3.13 -9.47 3.85
N TRP A 86 -2.88 -9.91 2.63
CA TRP A 86 -3.53 -11.10 2.05
C TRP A 86 -3.06 -12.41 2.71
N ILE A 87 -1.75 -12.51 2.96
CA ILE A 87 -1.13 -13.60 3.70
C ILE A 87 -1.74 -13.64 5.11
N ASP A 88 -1.71 -12.55 5.86
CA ASP A 88 -2.26 -12.49 7.22
C ASP A 88 -3.75 -12.89 7.28
N ARG A 89 -4.55 -12.51 6.29
CA ARG A 89 -5.95 -12.95 6.16
C ARG A 89 -6.08 -14.45 5.92
N SER A 90 -5.17 -15.03 5.13
CA SER A 90 -5.19 -16.45 4.75
C SER A 90 -4.65 -17.36 5.86
N TYR A 91 -3.57 -16.94 6.53
CA TYR A 91 -2.97 -17.65 7.67
C TYR A 91 -3.74 -17.38 8.98
N GLY A 92 -4.38 -16.21 9.11
CA GLY A 92 -5.18 -15.80 10.27
C GLY A 92 -6.49 -16.58 10.49
N GLY A 93 -6.79 -17.59 9.66
CA GLY A 93 -7.82 -18.58 9.95
C GLY A 93 -7.54 -19.42 11.21
N ARG A 94 -6.34 -19.33 11.80
CA ARG A 94 -5.96 -20.01 13.05
C ARG A 94 -5.02 -19.16 13.93
N ALA A 95 -5.46 -18.00 14.42
CA ALA A 95 -5.03 -17.47 15.73
C ALA A 95 -5.66 -16.09 16.00
N SER A 96 -6.82 -16.09 16.67
CA SER A 96 -7.10 -15.02 17.63
C SER A 96 -7.98 -15.56 18.76
N PRO A 97 -7.38 -16.18 19.79
CA PRO A 97 -8.07 -16.55 21.02
C PRO A 97 -8.17 -15.33 21.94
N TYR A 98 -8.90 -14.27 21.54
CA TYR A 98 -9.25 -13.18 22.47
C TYR A 98 -10.65 -13.38 23.09
N ILE A 99 -10.94 -14.60 23.51
CA ILE A 99 -11.95 -14.87 24.54
C ILE A 99 -11.22 -15.52 25.71
N TYR A 100 -10.77 -14.70 26.66
CA TYR A 100 -10.89 -14.97 28.09
C TYR A 100 -10.78 -13.64 28.84
N GLY A 101 -11.90 -13.26 29.44
CA GLY A 101 -12.10 -12.06 30.23
C GLY A 101 -13.57 -11.96 30.60
N ALA A 102 -14.11 -13.07 31.10
CA ALA A 102 -15.32 -13.06 31.90
C ALA A 102 -15.01 -12.32 33.22
N ASN A 103 -16.04 -11.60 33.69
CA ASN A 103 -16.18 -10.83 34.93
C ASN A 103 -16.08 -9.32 34.74
#